data_AF-A0A969M7S7-F1
#
_entry.id   AF-A0A969M7S7-F1
#
_cell.length_a   1.000
_cell.length_b   1.000
_cell.length_c   1.000
_cell.angle_alpha   90.00
_cell.angle_beta   90.00
_cell.angle_gamma   90.00
#
_symmetry.space_group_name_H-M   'P 1'
#
loop_
_entity.id
_entity.type
_entity.pdbx_description
1 polymer ?
#
loop_
_entity_poly.entity_id
_entity_poly.type
_entity_poly.pdbx_seq_one_letter_code
_entity_poly.pdbx_strand_id
1 'polypeptide(L)'
;MAPTNGELCDVKCRALLLAMHRGGYFKLPSPRWRAQRPAARTRPVTLPLMNTQPLTCGLAELGEVELRQVRRTSDEATVNGLLEAYHYLGYRRPVGENLKHLVLAQDRPIACFLWSSAPRHLGPRDRHIGWTAVERRAGVHLLAYQSRFLILPWVRVPHLASFLLGAMNRRLSSDWQAVYAHPVHFV
;
A
#
# COMPACT_ATOMS: atom_id res chain seq x y z
N MET A 1 18.30 2.59 -11.09
CA MET A 1 17.57 1.97 -12.23
C MET A 1 16.51 2.94 -12.77
N ALA A 2 16.67 3.31 -14.04
CA ALA A 2 15.63 3.99 -14.82
C ALA A 2 14.36 3.12 -14.88
N PRO A 3 13.16 3.70 -15.05
CA PRO A 3 11.97 2.90 -15.33
C PRO A 3 12.15 2.21 -16.70
N THR A 4 11.84 0.93 -16.78
CA THR A 4 11.96 0.09 -17.98
C THR A 4 10.91 0.41 -19.06
N ASN A 5 10.04 1.41 -18.84
CA ASN A 5 8.84 1.63 -19.66
C ASN A 5 8.93 2.83 -20.62
N GLY A 6 10.11 3.43 -20.83
CA GLY A 6 10.28 4.54 -21.79
C GLY A 6 9.58 5.86 -21.42
N GLU A 7 8.84 5.91 -20.31
CA GLU A 7 8.18 7.13 -19.84
C GLU A 7 9.17 8.14 -19.22
N LEU A 8 8.98 9.42 -19.56
CA LEU A 8 9.76 10.54 -19.01
C LEU A 8 9.62 10.59 -17.49
N CYS A 9 10.71 10.29 -16.77
CA CYS A 9 10.71 10.22 -15.32
C CYS A 9 11.22 11.52 -14.69
N ASP A 10 10.42 12.59 -14.78
CA ASP A 10 10.75 13.94 -14.30
C ASP A 10 11.33 13.93 -12.87
N VAL A 11 10.69 13.19 -11.95
CA VAL A 11 11.12 13.11 -10.55
C VAL A 11 12.53 12.54 -10.41
N LYS A 12 12.88 11.49 -11.18
CA LYS A 12 14.22 10.87 -11.13
C LYS A 12 15.27 11.79 -11.77
N CYS A 13 14.96 12.40 -12.92
CA CYS A 13 15.84 13.36 -13.58
C CYS A 13 16.13 14.57 -12.69
N ARG A 14 15.09 15.15 -12.09
CA ARG A 14 15.22 16.28 -11.16
C ARG A 14 16.03 15.91 -9.92
N ALA A 15 15.81 14.71 -9.36
CA ALA A 15 16.58 14.23 -8.22
C ALA A 15 18.08 14.08 -8.56
N LEU A 16 18.40 13.55 -9.75
CA LEU A 16 19.77 13.44 -10.25
C LEU A 16 20.40 14.82 -10.46
N LEU A 17 19.72 15.73 -11.16
CA LEU A 17 20.22 17.10 -11.40
C LEU A 17 20.52 17.83 -10.08
N LEU A 18 19.65 17.69 -9.08
CA LEU A 18 19.87 18.24 -7.74
C LEU A 18 21.04 17.58 -7.02
N ALA A 19 21.26 16.27 -7.20
CA ALA A 19 22.40 15.58 -6.62
C ALA A 19 23.72 16.05 -7.25
N MET A 20 23.77 16.18 -8.58
CA MET A 20 24.94 16.70 -9.30
C MET A 20 25.23 18.16 -8.94
N HIS A 21 24.19 18.98 -8.79
CA HIS A 21 24.35 20.35 -8.31
C HIS A 21 24.95 20.42 -6.90
N ARG A 22 24.45 19.61 -5.96
CA ARG A 22 25.01 19.52 -4.59
C ARG A 22 26.43 18.94 -4.57
N GLY A 23 26.76 18.08 -5.53
CA GLY A 23 28.09 17.53 -5.72
C GLY A 23 29.08 18.49 -6.38
N GLY A 24 28.66 19.72 -6.74
CA GLY A 24 29.53 20.73 -7.34
C GLY A 24 29.78 20.57 -8.85
N TYR A 25 29.12 19.60 -9.51
CA TYR A 25 29.34 19.34 -10.94
C TYR A 25 28.80 20.46 -11.84
N PHE A 26 27.73 21.16 -11.42
CA PHE A 26 27.22 22.37 -12.08
C PHE A 26 26.32 23.18 -11.14
N LYS A 27 26.01 24.43 -11.50
CA LYS A 27 25.11 25.30 -10.74
C LYS A 27 23.73 25.35 -11.38
N LEU A 28 22.72 24.82 -10.69
CA LEU A 28 21.33 24.98 -11.12
C LEU A 28 20.84 26.41 -10.86
N PRO A 29 19.98 26.98 -11.72
CA PRO A 29 19.34 28.27 -11.46
C PRO A 29 18.43 28.19 -10.24
N SER A 30 18.22 29.33 -9.58
CA SER A 30 17.31 29.44 -8.44
C SER A 30 15.91 28.94 -8.81
N PRO A 31 15.21 28.19 -7.93
CA PRO A 31 13.87 27.69 -8.22
C PRO A 31 12.90 28.82 -8.55
N ARG A 32 12.27 28.77 -9.73
CA ARG A 32 11.27 29.76 -10.16
C ARG A 32 9.93 29.63 -9.42
N TRP A 33 9.66 28.46 -8.84
CA TRP A 33 8.41 28.17 -8.13
C TRP A 33 8.67 27.30 -6.89
N ARG A 34 8.05 27.65 -5.77
CA ARG A 34 8.00 26.81 -4.56
C ARG A 34 6.59 26.26 -4.42
N ALA A 35 6.49 24.94 -4.31
CA ALA A 35 5.24 24.29 -3.98
C ALA A 35 4.78 24.77 -2.59
N GLN A 36 3.58 25.35 -2.53
CA GLN A 36 2.91 25.51 -1.25
C GLN A 36 2.64 24.13 -0.68
N ARG A 37 2.79 23.97 0.65
CA ARG A 37 2.36 22.74 1.32
C ARG A 37 0.90 22.51 0.97
N PRO A 38 0.53 21.35 0.39
CA PRO A 38 -0.87 21.10 0.13
C PRO A 38 -1.61 21.18 1.46
N ALA A 39 -2.69 21.98 1.50
CA ALA A 39 -3.60 22.01 2.63
C ALA A 39 -4.05 20.59 2.97
N ALA A 40 -4.31 20.32 4.25
CA ALA A 40 -4.87 19.04 4.69
C ALA A 40 -6.11 18.75 3.84
N ARG A 41 -6.01 17.75 2.97
CA ARG A 41 -7.08 17.40 2.03
C ARG A 41 -8.17 16.68 2.80
N THR A 42 -9.22 17.39 3.19
CA THR A 42 -10.54 16.78 3.42
C THR A 42 -11.12 16.45 2.05
N ARG A 43 -10.92 15.22 1.57
CA ARG A 43 -11.59 14.77 0.35
C ARG A 43 -12.94 14.20 0.74
N PRO A 44 -14.06 14.74 0.22
CA PRO A 44 -15.34 14.05 0.35
C PRO A 44 -15.21 12.67 -0.28
N VAL A 45 -15.51 11.64 0.50
CA VAL A 45 -15.48 10.25 0.05
C VAL A 45 -16.87 9.90 -0.42
N THR A 46 -17.03 9.64 -1.72
CA THR A 46 -18.22 8.97 -2.23
C THR A 46 -17.96 7.46 -2.20
N LEU A 47 -18.66 6.77 -1.31
CA LEU A 47 -18.67 5.30 -1.27
C LEU A 47 -19.77 4.77 -2.19
N PRO A 48 -19.56 3.62 -2.86
CA PRO A 48 -20.64 2.95 -3.56
C PRO A 48 -21.71 2.49 -2.57
N LEU A 49 -22.96 2.37 -3.04
CA LEU A 49 -24.04 1.74 -2.27
C LEU A 49 -23.60 0.32 -1.91
N MET A 50 -23.54 0.04 -0.61
CA MET A 50 -23.09 -1.25 -0.08
C MET A 50 -23.96 -1.68 1.09
N ASN A 51 -24.08 -2.98 1.30
CA ASN A 51 -24.78 -3.52 2.45
C ASN A 51 -23.96 -3.28 3.73
N THR A 52 -24.46 -2.41 4.61
CA THR A 52 -23.88 -2.08 5.93
C THR A 52 -24.65 -2.70 7.10
N GLN A 53 -25.58 -3.64 6.85
CA GLN A 53 -26.33 -4.32 7.93
C GLN A 53 -25.38 -5.14 8.82
N PRO A 54 -25.54 -5.19 10.14
CA PRO A 54 -24.63 -5.96 11.00
C PRO A 54 -24.44 -7.41 10.52
N LEU A 55 -23.19 -7.80 10.23
CA LEU A 55 -22.78 -9.16 9.91
C LEU A 55 -22.19 -9.78 11.18
N THR A 56 -23.02 -10.50 11.93
CA THR A 56 -22.61 -11.18 13.16
C THR A 56 -22.86 -12.66 12.99
N CYS A 57 -21.79 -13.45 12.84
CA CYS A 57 -21.86 -14.89 12.64
C CYS A 57 -20.54 -15.54 13.08
N GLY A 58 -20.53 -16.87 13.16
CA GLY A 58 -19.29 -17.63 13.30
C GLY A 58 -18.41 -17.55 12.04
N LEU A 59 -17.10 -17.74 12.18
CA LEU A 59 -16.19 -17.75 11.01
C LEU A 59 -16.55 -18.86 10.00
N ALA A 60 -17.00 -20.02 10.49
CA ALA A 60 -17.43 -21.13 9.64
C ALA A 60 -18.73 -20.82 8.85
N GLU A 61 -19.57 -19.94 9.39
CA GLU A 61 -20.86 -19.54 8.78
C GLU A 61 -20.67 -18.41 7.75
N LEU A 62 -19.53 -17.73 7.77
CA LEU A 62 -19.21 -16.64 6.84
C LEU A 62 -19.15 -17.11 5.38
N GLY A 63 -18.88 -18.40 5.16
CA GLY A 63 -18.71 -18.98 3.84
C GLY A 63 -17.35 -18.69 3.22
N GLU A 64 -17.28 -18.75 1.90
CA GLU A 64 -16.06 -18.48 1.14
C GLU A 64 -15.68 -16.99 1.23
N VAL A 65 -14.39 -16.76 1.49
CA VAL A 65 -13.81 -15.41 1.56
C VAL A 65 -12.91 -15.19 0.36
N GLU A 66 -13.29 -14.23 -0.49
CA GLU A 66 -12.50 -13.81 -1.64
C GLU A 66 -11.56 -12.66 -1.26
N LEU A 67 -10.27 -12.83 -1.51
CA LEU A 67 -9.29 -11.75 -1.48
C LEU A 67 -9.14 -11.18 -2.89
N ARG A 68 -9.76 -10.04 -3.21
CA ARG A 68 -9.64 -9.44 -4.54
C ARG A 68 -8.52 -8.42 -4.55
N GLN A 69 -7.49 -8.66 -5.34
CA GLN A 69 -6.45 -7.67 -5.63
C GLN A 69 -7.07 -6.57 -6.52
N VAL A 70 -6.95 -5.30 -6.11
CA VAL A 70 -7.64 -4.19 -6.82
C VAL A 70 -6.69 -3.13 -7.38
N ARG A 71 -5.36 -3.27 -7.28
CA ARG A 71 -4.44 -2.29 -7.89
C ARG A 71 -4.62 -2.29 -9.41
N ARG A 72 -4.70 -1.11 -10.01
CA ARG A 72 -4.95 -0.89 -11.45
C ARG A 72 -6.34 -1.39 -11.90
N THR A 73 -7.31 -1.51 -10.99
CA THR A 73 -8.72 -1.78 -11.31
C THR A 73 -9.62 -0.61 -10.88
N SER A 74 -10.90 -0.64 -11.28
CA SER A 74 -11.92 0.33 -10.84
C SER A 74 -12.13 0.32 -9.32
N ASP A 75 -11.91 -0.83 -8.67
CA ASP A 75 -12.19 -1.03 -7.25
C ASP A 75 -11.15 -0.38 -6.32
N GLU A 76 -10.04 0.15 -6.86
CA GLU A 76 -9.10 0.97 -6.07
C GLU A 76 -9.81 2.13 -5.38
N ALA A 77 -10.76 2.76 -6.06
CA ALA A 77 -11.49 3.91 -5.53
C ALA A 77 -12.32 3.51 -4.30
N THR A 78 -12.96 2.34 -4.36
CA THR A 78 -13.74 1.76 -3.25
C THR A 78 -12.86 1.53 -2.04
N VAL A 79 -11.71 0.85 -2.19
CA VAL A 79 -10.79 0.62 -1.05
C VAL A 79 -10.27 1.92 -0.46
N ASN A 80 -9.91 2.90 -1.30
CA ASN A 80 -9.45 4.21 -0.81
C ASN A 80 -10.54 4.91 0.01
N GLY A 81 -11.79 4.86 -0.46
CA GLY A 81 -12.91 5.46 0.23
C GLY A 81 -13.20 4.76 1.55
N LEU A 82 -13.21 3.43 1.57
CA LEU A 82 -13.45 2.66 2.80
C LEU A 82 -12.40 2.96 3.86
N LEU A 83 -11.12 3.03 3.45
CA LEU A 83 -10.03 3.40 4.35
C LEU A 83 -10.14 4.85 4.84
N GLU A 84 -10.53 5.80 3.98
CA GLU A 84 -10.71 7.18 4.38
C GLU A 84 -11.88 7.36 5.35
N ALA A 85 -12.98 6.64 5.13
CA ALA A 85 -14.20 6.76 5.93
C ALA A 85 -14.11 6.04 7.29
N TYR A 86 -13.46 4.86 7.33
CA TYR A 86 -13.59 3.96 8.49
C TYR A 86 -12.27 3.57 9.15
N HIS A 87 -11.12 3.74 8.49
CA HIS A 87 -9.84 3.48 9.15
C HIS A 87 -9.45 4.71 9.99
N TYR A 88 -9.08 4.52 11.26
CA TYR A 88 -8.77 5.61 12.20
C TYR A 88 -7.63 6.56 11.74
N LEU A 89 -6.72 6.11 10.88
CA LEU A 89 -5.67 6.93 10.24
C LEU A 89 -6.04 7.51 8.86
N GLY A 90 -7.25 7.27 8.38
CA GLY A 90 -7.69 7.56 7.02
C GLY A 90 -6.86 6.87 5.93
N TYR A 91 -7.17 7.21 4.68
CA TYR A 91 -6.40 6.80 3.52
C TYR A 91 -5.23 7.76 3.29
N ARG A 92 -4.03 7.20 3.18
CA ARG A 92 -2.87 7.91 2.65
C ARG A 92 -2.35 7.17 1.44
N ARG A 93 -2.16 7.89 0.34
CA ARG A 93 -1.57 7.32 -0.87
C ARG A 93 -0.17 6.77 -0.53
N PRO A 94 0.08 5.46 -0.68
CA PRO A 94 1.40 4.90 -0.44
C PRO A 94 2.39 5.38 -1.50
N VAL A 95 3.66 5.44 -1.11
CA VAL A 95 4.78 5.79 -1.99
C VAL A 95 5.46 4.51 -2.46
N GLY A 96 5.79 4.44 -3.76
CA GLY A 96 6.38 3.24 -4.36
C GLY A 96 5.34 2.20 -4.76
N GLU A 97 5.77 0.95 -4.84
CA GLU A 97 4.90 -0.18 -5.15
C GLU A 97 3.95 -0.43 -3.98
N ASN A 98 2.73 -0.80 -4.31
CA ASN A 98 1.70 -1.04 -3.33
C ASN A 98 0.63 -1.97 -3.90
N LEU A 99 0.00 -2.73 -3.03
CA LEU A 99 -1.18 -3.50 -3.35
C LEU A 99 -2.32 -3.09 -2.44
N LYS A 100 -3.51 -3.18 -3.00
CA LYS A 100 -4.78 -3.01 -2.30
C LYS A 100 -5.56 -4.27 -2.50
N HIS A 101 -6.21 -4.72 -1.44
CA HIS A 101 -7.12 -5.84 -1.53
C HIS A 101 -8.45 -5.46 -0.91
N LEU A 102 -9.51 -5.81 -1.63
CA LEU A 102 -10.88 -5.81 -1.12
C LEU A 102 -11.21 -7.24 -0.71
N VAL A 103 -11.71 -7.41 0.50
CA VAL A 103 -12.12 -8.72 1.02
C VAL A 103 -13.63 -8.82 0.94
N LEU A 104 -14.11 -9.86 0.26
CA LEU A 104 -15.53 -10.12 0.04
C LEU A 104 -15.93 -11.43 0.71
N ALA A 105 -17.12 -11.48 1.28
CA ALA A 105 -17.82 -12.71 1.62
C ALA A 105 -19.23 -12.62 1.02
N GLN A 106 -19.63 -13.58 0.19
CA GLN A 106 -20.93 -13.54 -0.52
C GLN A 106 -21.16 -12.21 -1.26
N ASP A 107 -20.17 -11.78 -2.05
CA ASP A 107 -20.13 -10.49 -2.78
C ASP A 107 -20.22 -9.22 -1.90
N ARG A 108 -20.18 -9.38 -0.58
CA ARG A 108 -20.25 -8.29 0.37
C ARG A 108 -18.86 -7.87 0.86
N PRO A 109 -18.47 -6.60 0.75
CA PRO A 109 -17.26 -6.08 1.40
C PRO A 109 -17.29 -6.32 2.91
N ILE A 110 -16.25 -6.99 3.42
CA ILE A 110 -16.07 -7.23 4.85
C ILE A 110 -14.77 -6.63 5.43
N ALA A 111 -13.73 -6.48 4.61
CA ALA A 111 -12.44 -5.94 5.03
C ALA A 111 -11.63 -5.37 3.85
N CYS A 112 -10.55 -4.65 4.16
CA CYS A 112 -9.60 -4.11 3.19
C CYS A 112 -8.17 -4.18 3.70
N PHE A 113 -7.22 -4.40 2.78
CA PHE A 113 -5.78 -4.31 3.05
C PHE A 113 -5.11 -3.26 2.16
N LEU A 114 -4.10 -2.59 2.71
CA LEU A 114 -3.16 -1.76 1.96
C LEU A 114 -1.73 -2.16 2.32
N TRP A 115 -1.02 -2.70 1.34
CA TRP A 115 0.39 -3.05 1.42
C TRP A 115 1.23 -2.04 0.63
N SER A 116 2.41 -1.69 1.11
CA SER A 116 3.32 -0.77 0.43
C SER A 116 4.76 -1.25 0.50
N SER A 117 5.62 -0.80 -0.42
CA SER A 117 7.06 -1.04 -0.34
C SER A 117 7.62 -0.63 1.03
N ALA A 118 8.61 -1.36 1.51
CA ALA A 118 9.25 -1.05 2.77
C ALA A 118 9.93 0.33 2.77
N PRO A 119 9.89 1.07 3.89
CA PRO A 119 10.69 2.28 4.06
C PRO A 119 12.19 1.97 3.89
N ARG A 120 12.91 2.80 3.13
CA ARG A 120 14.35 2.60 2.85
C ARG A 120 15.21 2.49 4.12
N HIS A 121 14.82 3.19 5.18
CA HIS A 121 15.52 3.20 6.46
C HIS A 121 14.52 2.99 7.59
N LEU A 122 14.72 1.93 8.38
CA LEU A 122 13.96 1.68 9.59
C LEU A 122 14.86 0.90 10.56
N GLY A 123 15.45 1.61 11.53
CA GLY A 123 16.43 1.05 12.45
C GLY A 123 16.01 -0.25 13.13
N PRO A 124 14.78 -0.35 13.70
CA PRO A 124 14.31 -1.58 14.31
C PRO A 124 14.30 -2.79 13.37
N ARG A 125 13.74 -2.65 12.16
CA ARG A 125 13.76 -3.71 11.14
C ARG A 125 15.19 -4.05 10.74
N ASP A 126 16.00 -3.02 10.45
CA ASP A 126 17.36 -3.25 9.96
C ASP A 126 18.20 -4.03 10.98
N ARG A 127 18.04 -3.76 12.28
CA ARG A 127 18.66 -4.56 13.36
C ARG A 127 18.09 -5.96 13.51
N HIS A 128 16.77 -6.12 13.35
CA HIS A 128 16.13 -7.43 13.47
C HIS A 128 16.56 -8.39 12.36
N ILE A 129 16.64 -7.90 11.13
CA ILE A 129 17.13 -8.68 9.97
C ILE A 129 18.65 -8.91 10.09
N GLY A 130 19.38 -8.01 10.75
CA GLY A 130 20.83 -8.12 10.94
C GLY A 130 21.65 -7.78 9.70
N TRP A 131 21.02 -7.23 8.66
CA TRP A 131 21.69 -6.91 7.40
C TRP A 131 22.52 -5.63 7.46
N THR A 132 23.62 -5.62 6.71
CA THR A 132 24.44 -4.44 6.46
C THR A 132 23.73 -3.42 5.57
N ALA A 133 24.28 -2.20 5.49
CA ALA A 133 23.74 -1.17 4.60
C ALA A 133 23.76 -1.59 3.11
N VAL A 134 24.72 -2.44 2.70
CA VAL A 134 24.83 -2.96 1.33
C VAL A 134 23.71 -3.98 1.07
N GLU A 135 23.59 -4.98 1.94
CA GLU A 135 22.56 -6.02 1.84
C GLU A 135 21.15 -5.42 1.88
N ARG A 136 20.89 -4.46 2.77
CA ARG A 136 19.63 -3.74 2.78
C ARG A 136 19.35 -3.03 1.46
N ARG A 137 20.33 -2.32 0.89
CA ARG A 137 20.12 -1.64 -0.40
C ARG A 137 19.77 -2.63 -1.50
N ALA A 138 20.36 -3.82 -1.47
CA ALA A 138 20.06 -4.89 -2.39
C ALA A 138 18.68 -5.53 -2.11
N GLY A 139 18.29 -5.74 -0.86
CA GLY A 139 17.14 -6.56 -0.48
C GLY A 139 15.85 -5.81 -0.10
N VAL A 140 15.90 -4.51 0.21
CA VAL A 140 14.72 -3.78 0.77
C VAL A 140 13.50 -3.76 -0.14
N HIS A 141 13.68 -3.91 -1.45
CA HIS A 141 12.60 -3.99 -2.42
C HIS A 141 11.80 -5.30 -2.33
N LEU A 142 12.34 -6.33 -1.69
CA LEU A 142 11.71 -7.63 -1.46
C LEU A 142 10.86 -7.65 -0.18
N LEU A 143 10.68 -6.50 0.47
CA LEU A 143 9.87 -6.34 1.67
C LEU A 143 8.61 -5.51 1.37
N ALA A 144 7.48 -5.94 1.91
CA ALA A 144 6.24 -5.17 1.91
C ALA A 144 5.79 -4.89 3.34
N TYR A 145 5.09 -3.77 3.55
CA TYR A 145 4.62 -3.34 4.86
C TYR A 145 3.10 -3.25 4.83
N GLN A 146 2.43 -3.79 5.84
CA GLN A 146 0.99 -3.60 6.02
C GLN A 146 0.72 -2.18 6.49
N SER A 147 0.49 -1.27 5.56
CA SER A 147 0.23 0.13 5.88
C SER A 147 -1.18 0.38 6.40
N ARG A 148 -2.18 -0.41 5.98
CA ARG A 148 -3.55 -0.38 6.52
C ARG A 148 -4.15 -1.78 6.54
N PHE A 149 -4.94 -2.04 7.57
CA PHE A 149 -5.84 -3.19 7.64
C PHE A 149 -7.12 -2.72 8.32
N LEU A 150 -8.25 -2.98 7.67
CA LEU A 150 -9.57 -2.56 8.12
C LEU A 150 -10.53 -3.73 8.02
N ILE A 151 -11.14 -4.12 9.13
CA ILE A 151 -12.40 -4.86 9.12
C ILE A 151 -13.52 -3.82 9.22
N LEU A 152 -14.54 -3.94 8.37
CA LEU A 152 -15.59 -2.92 8.29
C LEU A 152 -16.43 -2.90 9.58
N PRO A 153 -16.91 -1.72 9.99
CA PRO A 153 -17.46 -1.53 11.35
C PRO A 153 -18.75 -2.32 11.63
N TRP A 154 -19.46 -2.73 10.57
CA TRP A 154 -20.63 -3.60 10.66
C TRP A 154 -20.30 -5.09 10.70
N VAL A 155 -19.02 -5.50 10.65
CA VAL A 155 -18.59 -6.90 10.64
C VAL A 155 -18.11 -7.30 12.03
N ARG A 156 -18.80 -8.29 12.63
CA ARG A 156 -18.51 -8.85 13.94
C ARG A 156 -18.42 -10.38 13.85
N VAL A 157 -17.30 -10.84 13.31
CA VAL A 157 -17.01 -12.27 13.15
C VAL A 157 -15.79 -12.61 14.01
N PRO A 158 -15.93 -13.45 15.06
CA PRO A 158 -14.81 -13.87 15.88
C PRO A 158 -13.70 -14.50 15.03
N HIS A 159 -12.44 -14.21 15.38
CA HIS A 159 -11.24 -14.75 14.72
C HIS A 159 -11.03 -14.33 13.24
N LEU A 160 -11.87 -13.45 12.70
CA LEU A 160 -11.75 -13.00 11.30
C LEU A 160 -10.41 -12.31 11.03
N ALA A 161 -9.92 -11.47 11.95
CA ALA A 161 -8.68 -10.73 11.75
C ALA A 161 -7.47 -11.63 11.50
N SER A 162 -7.26 -12.63 12.37
CA SER A 162 -6.15 -13.58 12.24
C SER A 162 -6.30 -14.48 11.03
N PHE A 163 -7.53 -14.93 10.73
CA PHE A 163 -7.82 -15.69 9.51
C PHE A 163 -7.43 -14.91 8.25
N LEU A 164 -7.86 -13.66 8.13
CA LEU A 164 -7.56 -12.81 6.97
C LEU A 164 -6.07 -12.49 6.85
N LEU A 165 -5.39 -12.19 7.96
CA LEU A 165 -3.94 -11.95 7.98
C LEU A 165 -3.17 -13.18 7.49
N GLY A 166 -3.54 -14.37 7.96
CA GLY A 166 -2.93 -15.62 7.51
C GLY A 166 -3.18 -15.89 6.02
N ALA A 167 -4.40 -15.67 5.55
CA ALA A 167 -4.76 -15.83 4.13
C ALA A 167 -3.99 -14.84 3.24
N MET A 168 -3.89 -13.57 3.66
CA MET A 168 -3.14 -12.54 2.95
C MET A 168 -1.66 -12.88 2.87
N ASN A 169 -1.04 -13.35 3.96
CA ASN A 169 0.39 -13.68 3.97
C ASN A 169 0.75 -14.79 2.96
N ARG A 170 -0.14 -15.77 2.75
CA ARG A 170 0.07 -16.83 1.75
C ARG A 170 -0.04 -16.33 0.30
N ARG A 171 -0.79 -15.26 0.07
CA ARG A 171 -1.12 -14.77 -1.27
C ARG A 171 -0.32 -13.54 -1.70
N LEU A 172 0.15 -12.73 -0.76
CA LEU A 172 0.74 -11.43 -1.06
C LEU A 172 1.89 -11.50 -2.06
N SER A 173 2.79 -12.48 -1.90
CA SER A 173 3.98 -12.59 -2.76
C SER A 173 3.61 -12.89 -4.23
N SER A 174 2.64 -13.77 -4.47
CA SER A 174 2.19 -14.08 -5.83
C SER A 174 1.46 -12.89 -6.47
N ASP A 175 0.61 -12.19 -5.70
CA ASP A 175 -0.07 -10.98 -6.19
C ASP A 175 0.94 -9.86 -6.49
N TRP A 176 1.99 -9.72 -5.67
CA TRP A 176 3.05 -8.74 -5.89
C TRP A 176 3.86 -9.05 -7.15
N GLN A 177 4.25 -10.32 -7.32
CA GLN A 177 4.92 -10.82 -8.51
C GLN A 177 4.09 -10.55 -9.77
N ALA A 178 2.78 -10.80 -9.73
CA ALA A 178 1.90 -10.58 -10.88
C ALA A 178 1.84 -9.11 -11.32
N VAL A 179 1.90 -8.16 -10.37
CA VAL A 179 1.73 -6.72 -10.65
C VAL A 179 3.06 -6.01 -10.93
N TYR A 180 4.15 -6.43 -10.26
CA TYR A 180 5.44 -5.75 -10.23
C TYR A 180 6.62 -6.60 -10.73
N ALA A 181 6.39 -7.86 -11.13
CA ALA A 181 7.38 -8.78 -11.68
C ALA A 181 8.53 -9.17 -10.72
N HIS A 182 8.34 -9.01 -9.41
CA HIS A 182 9.23 -9.56 -8.38
C HIS A 182 8.43 -9.96 -7.13
N PRO A 183 8.94 -10.90 -6.31
CA PRO A 183 8.22 -11.38 -5.14
C PRO A 183 8.46 -10.46 -3.92
N VAL A 184 7.72 -10.76 -2.85
CA VAL A 184 8.00 -10.29 -1.49
C VAL A 184 8.40 -11.50 -0.65
N HIS A 185 9.43 -11.35 0.17
CA HIS A 185 9.95 -12.40 1.04
C HIS A 185 9.71 -12.13 2.53
N PHE A 186 9.38 -10.89 2.90
CA PHE A 186 9.19 -10.52 4.29
C PHE A 186 8.17 -9.39 4.42
N VAL A 187 7.32 -9.48 5.45
CA VAL A 187 6.20 -8.57 5.74
C VAL A 187 6.19 -8.08 7.18
#